data_AF-A0A7V2JDY0-F1
#
_entry.id   AF-A0A7V2JDY0-F1
#
_cell.length_a   1.000
_cell.length_b   1.000
_cell.length_c   1.000
_cell.angle_alpha   90.00
_cell.angle_beta   90.00
_cell.angle_gamma   90.00
#
_symmetry.space_group_name_H-M   'P 1'
#
loop_
_entity.id
_entity.type
_entity.pdbx_description
1 polymer ?
#
loop_
_entity_poly.entity_id
_entity_poly.type
_entity_poly.pdbx_seq_one_letter_code
_entity_poly.pdbx_strand_id
1 'polypeptide(L)'
;MPRKNIYVKEKDMKLFKEAEAFGPISSVVVRALKQYVKEQKLRRQGFRNHVIIAEDLRYYFVGREIKNLRKPNKEIIVYQTKGNNFVVQRKVNGKSEVNVYCTISELIRALSSELDVKEVKRALKDKKIVWIN
;
A
#
# COMPACT_ATOMS: atom_id res chain seq x y z
N MET A 1 29.75 -3.28 17.86
CA MET A 1 29.16 -3.15 16.50
C MET A 1 30.25 -2.67 15.54
N PRO A 2 30.35 -3.22 14.32
CA PRO A 2 31.33 -2.78 13.35
C PRO A 2 31.05 -1.34 12.91
N ARG A 3 32.09 -0.50 12.87
CA ARG A 3 32.01 0.85 12.30
C ARG A 3 32.06 0.76 10.78
N LYS A 4 31.25 1.55 10.08
CA LYS A 4 31.25 1.66 8.63
C LYS A 4 31.41 3.12 8.24
N ASN A 5 32.32 3.40 7.32
CA ASN A 5 32.49 4.73 6.74
C ASN A 5 31.58 4.87 5.52
N ILE A 6 30.92 6.03 5.41
CA ILE A 6 30.04 6.35 4.27
C ILE A 6 30.65 7.55 3.57
N TYR A 7 30.94 7.39 2.28
CA TYR A 7 31.42 8.48 1.43
C TYR A 7 30.22 9.06 0.68
N VAL A 8 30.06 10.38 0.78
CA VAL A 8 28.95 11.12 0.19
C VAL A 8 29.53 12.10 -0.82
N LYS A 9 28.87 12.26 -1.97
CA LYS A 9 29.28 13.25 -2.96
C LYS A 9 29.09 14.65 -2.38
N GLU A 10 30.00 15.57 -2.69
CA GLU A 10 29.96 16.93 -2.15
C GLU A 10 28.61 17.63 -2.39
N LYS A 11 28.01 17.46 -3.58
CA LYS A 11 26.68 17.98 -3.92
C LYS A 11 25.56 17.51 -2.99
N ASP A 12 25.71 16.34 -2.40
CA ASP A 12 24.72 15.72 -1.51
C ASP A 12 25.00 16.07 -0.03
N MET A 13 26.11 16.74 0.29
CA MET A 13 26.44 17.17 1.65
C MET A 13 25.41 18.13 2.24
N LYS A 14 24.76 18.94 1.39
CA LYS A 14 23.68 19.85 1.81
C LYS A 14 22.54 19.07 2.49
N LEU A 15 22.14 17.93 1.93
CA LEU A 15 21.11 17.07 2.50
C LEU A 15 21.50 16.55 3.89
N PHE A 16 22.76 16.19 4.10
CA PHE A 16 23.25 15.70 5.39
C PHE A 16 23.29 16.82 6.44
N LYS A 17 23.67 18.05 6.04
CA LYS A 17 23.58 19.22 6.93
C LYS A 17 22.13 19.52 7.33
N GLU A 18 21.19 19.48 6.39
CA GLU A 18 19.76 19.65 6.70
C GLU A 18 19.25 18.54 7.64
N ALA A 19 19.72 17.30 7.44
CA ALA A 19 19.35 16.15 8.25
C ALA A 19 19.83 16.23 9.72
N GLU A 20 20.90 16.99 10.01
CA GLU A 20 21.41 17.20 11.37
C GLU A 20 20.41 17.94 12.27
N ALA A 21 19.48 18.70 11.68
CA ALA A 21 18.38 19.33 12.42
C ALA A 21 17.48 18.30 13.15
N PHE A 22 17.50 17.03 12.72
CA PHE A 22 16.73 15.93 13.32
C PHE A 22 17.54 15.11 14.35
N GLY A 23 18.77 15.53 14.66
CA GLY A 23 19.66 14.92 15.65
C GLY A 23 21.01 14.46 15.08
N PRO A 24 21.84 13.74 15.87
CA PRO A 24 23.17 13.32 15.46
C PRO A 24 23.13 12.54 14.13
N ILE A 25 23.97 12.91 13.17
CA ILE A 25 23.87 12.41 11.78
C ILE A 25 23.91 10.89 11.69
N SER A 26 24.72 10.23 12.53
CA SER A 26 24.78 8.77 12.63
C SER A 26 23.43 8.15 12.97
N SER A 27 22.69 8.75 13.92
CA SER A 27 21.35 8.29 14.31
C SER A 27 20.31 8.54 13.22
N VAL A 28 20.41 9.66 12.50
CA VAL A 28 19.50 10.01 11.40
C VAL A 28 19.69 9.05 10.24
N VAL A 29 20.95 8.78 9.85
CA VAL A 29 21.29 7.80 8.81
C VAL A 29 20.79 6.41 9.17
N VAL A 30 20.97 5.96 10.42
CA VAL A 30 20.46 4.66 10.88
C VAL A 30 18.93 4.59 10.78
N ARG A 31 18.22 5.65 11.17
CA ARG A 31 16.75 5.73 11.02
C ARG A 31 16.32 5.67 9.56
N ALA A 32 16.97 6.43 8.69
CA ALA A 32 16.69 6.45 7.25
C ALA A 32 16.94 5.08 6.61
N LEU A 33 18.05 4.42 6.92
CA LEU A 33 18.34 3.06 6.44
C LEU A 33 17.33 2.04 6.95
N LYS A 34 16.93 2.13 8.23
CA LYS A 34 15.89 1.26 8.80
C LYS A 34 14.56 1.44 8.07
N GLN A 35 14.19 2.69 7.75
CA GLN A 35 13.00 2.98 6.97
C GLN A 35 13.12 2.43 5.54
N TYR A 36 14.23 2.70 4.85
CA TYR A 36 14.48 2.19 3.51
C TYR A 36 14.37 0.66 3.44
N VAL A 37 15.02 -0.06 4.37
CA VAL A 37 14.94 -1.53 4.44
C VAL A 37 13.51 -2.01 4.67
N LYS A 38 12.74 -1.34 5.53
CA LYS A 38 11.31 -1.66 5.73
C LYS A 38 10.50 -1.46 4.45
N GLU A 39 10.69 -0.35 3.75
CA GLU A 39 10.02 -0.06 2.48
C GLU A 39 10.39 -1.06 1.39
N GLN A 40 11.67 -1.42 1.26
CA GLN A 40 12.12 -2.42 0.30
C GLN A 40 11.52 -3.81 0.59
N LYS A 41 11.42 -4.20 1.87
CA LYS A 41 10.73 -5.43 2.26
C LYS A 41 9.26 -5.42 1.83
N LEU A 42 8.55 -4.31 2.06
CA LEU A 42 7.16 -4.15 1.63
C LEU A 42 7.01 -4.21 0.11
N ARG A 43 7.90 -3.53 -0.64
CA ARG A 43 7.90 -3.56 -2.11
C ARG A 43 8.10 -4.98 -2.66
N ARG A 44 9.01 -5.76 -2.06
CA ARG A 44 9.21 -7.18 -2.42
C ARG A 44 7.97 -8.05 -2.15
N GLN A 45 7.13 -7.66 -1.19
CA GLN A 45 5.84 -8.30 -0.90
C GLN A 45 4.69 -7.77 -1.78
N GLY A 46 4.99 -6.87 -2.72
CA GLY A 46 4.03 -6.27 -3.65
C GLY A 46 3.31 -5.02 -3.14
N PHE A 47 3.65 -4.52 -1.95
CA PHE A 47 3.03 -3.31 -1.40
C PHE A 47 3.65 -2.05 -2.00
N ARG A 48 2.78 -1.07 -2.29
CA ARG A 48 3.11 0.24 -2.85
C ARG A 48 2.30 1.33 -2.15
N ASN A 49 2.75 2.57 -2.27
CA ASN A 49 1.96 3.74 -1.87
C ASN A 49 0.89 3.97 -2.94
N HIS A 50 -0.35 4.11 -2.50
CA HIS A 50 -1.50 4.41 -3.35
C HIS A 50 -2.10 5.75 -2.92
N VAL A 51 -2.52 6.52 -3.93
CA VAL A 51 -3.32 7.73 -3.76
C VAL A 51 -4.57 7.55 -4.59
N ILE A 52 -5.74 7.59 -3.95
CA ILE A 52 -7.03 7.50 -4.62
C ILE A 52 -7.79 8.80 -4.41
N ILE A 53 -8.40 9.31 -5.47
CA ILE A 53 -9.28 10.48 -5.44
C ILE A 53 -10.72 9.97 -5.59
N ALA A 54 -11.57 10.32 -4.63
CA ALA A 54 -12.99 10.00 -4.63
C ALA A 54 -13.74 11.08 -3.84
N GLU A 55 -14.82 11.62 -4.41
CA GLU A 55 -15.68 12.62 -3.76
C GLU A 55 -14.87 13.82 -3.18
N ASP A 56 -13.95 14.35 -3.98
CA ASP A 56 -13.02 15.45 -3.61
C ASP A 56 -12.05 15.14 -2.45
N LEU A 57 -12.10 13.93 -1.88
CA LEU A 57 -11.17 13.45 -0.88
C LEU A 57 -9.98 12.70 -1.52
N ARG A 58 -8.82 12.81 -0.86
CA ARG A 58 -7.60 12.07 -1.21
C ARG A 58 -7.30 11.03 -0.14
N TYR A 59 -7.32 9.76 -0.54
CA TYR A 59 -7.01 8.62 0.32
C TYR A 59 -5.57 8.18 0.09
N TYR A 60 -4.76 8.19 1.14
CA TYR A 60 -3.36 7.76 1.12
C TYR A 60 -3.20 6.46 1.91
N PHE A 61 -2.65 5.42 1.29
CA PHE A 61 -2.40 4.17 1.99
C PHE A 61 -1.28 3.34 1.36
N VAL A 62 -0.70 2.44 2.15
CA VAL A 62 0.23 1.42 1.68
C VAL A 62 -0.55 0.13 1.46
N GLY A 63 -0.65 -0.31 0.22
CA GLY A 63 -1.43 -1.48 -0.16
C GLY A 63 -0.80 -2.26 -1.30
N ARG A 64 -1.26 -3.49 -1.49
CA ARG A 64 -0.98 -4.30 -2.68
C ARG A 64 -2.29 -4.60 -3.38
N GLU A 65 -2.32 -4.47 -4.69
CA GLU A 65 -3.50 -4.85 -5.48
C GLU A 65 -3.72 -6.37 -5.39
N ILE A 66 -4.94 -6.74 -5.03
CA ILE A 66 -5.41 -8.13 -5.03
C ILE A 66 -5.98 -8.45 -6.41
N LYS A 67 -6.89 -7.59 -6.88
CA LYS A 67 -7.61 -7.81 -8.13
C LYS A 67 -8.16 -6.48 -8.65
N ASN A 68 -8.09 -6.30 -9.96
CA ASN A 68 -8.83 -5.28 -10.69
C ASN A 68 -9.88 -5.96 -11.59
N LEU A 69 -11.15 -5.68 -11.35
CA LEU A 69 -12.30 -6.14 -12.12
C LEU A 69 -12.74 -5.02 -13.05
N ARG A 70 -12.44 -5.13 -14.34
CA ARG A 70 -12.80 -4.13 -15.36
C ARG A 70 -13.98 -4.61 -16.19
N LYS A 71 -15.04 -3.81 -16.22
CA LYS A 71 -16.24 -3.94 -17.05
C LYS A 71 -16.47 -2.60 -17.77
N PRO A 72 -17.21 -2.56 -18.90
CA PRO A 72 -17.34 -1.36 -19.73
C PRO A 72 -17.71 -0.08 -18.97
N ASN A 73 -18.59 -0.18 -17.96
CA ASN A 73 -19.07 0.97 -17.17
C ASN A 73 -18.69 0.90 -15.69
N LYS A 74 -17.88 -0.08 -15.29
CA LYS A 74 -17.58 -0.37 -13.89
C LYS A 74 -16.16 -0.90 -13.73
N GLU A 75 -15.36 -0.25 -12.89
CA GLU A 75 -14.06 -0.76 -12.42
C GLU A 75 -14.14 -0.99 -10.91
N ILE A 76 -13.75 -2.17 -10.43
CA ILE A 76 -13.58 -2.44 -8.99
C ILE A 76 -12.13 -2.85 -8.76
N ILE A 77 -11.41 -2.09 -7.95
CA ILE A 77 -10.04 -2.43 -7.55
C ILE A 77 -10.02 -2.76 -6.06
N VAL A 78 -9.56 -3.96 -5.74
CA VAL A 78 -9.42 -4.44 -4.37
C VAL A 78 -7.95 -4.44 -3.99
N TYR A 79 -7.62 -3.76 -2.90
CA TYR A 79 -6.28 -3.72 -2.31
C TYR A 79 -6.28 -4.38 -0.94
N GLN A 80 -5.19 -5.07 -0.60
CA GLN A 80 -4.88 -5.42 0.78
C GLN A 80 -3.93 -4.37 1.34
N THR A 81 -4.29 -3.74 2.46
CA THR A 81 -3.41 -2.82 3.17
C THR A 81 -2.41 -3.59 4.03
N LYS A 82 -1.31 -2.93 4.43
CA LYS A 82 -0.35 -3.52 5.39
C LYS A 82 -1.00 -3.89 6.73
N GLY A 83 -2.07 -3.17 7.13
CA GLY A 83 -2.82 -3.43 8.36
C GLY A 83 -3.83 -4.56 8.25
N ASN A 84 -3.79 -5.36 7.17
CA ASN A 84 -4.75 -6.43 6.86
C ASN A 84 -6.21 -6.00 6.62
N ASN A 85 -6.46 -4.70 6.48
CA ASN A 85 -7.72 -4.19 5.94
C ASN A 85 -7.74 -4.28 4.42
N PHE A 86 -8.93 -4.21 3.83
CA PHE A 86 -9.18 -4.22 2.40
C PHE A 86 -9.73 -2.87 1.96
N VAL A 87 -9.06 -2.23 1.02
CA VAL A 87 -9.58 -1.02 0.37
C VAL A 87 -10.23 -1.46 -0.94
N VAL A 88 -11.49 -1.06 -1.15
CA VAL A 88 -12.21 -1.30 -2.40
C VAL A 88 -12.52 0.05 -3.04
N GLN A 89 -11.88 0.30 -4.17
CA GLN A 89 -12.23 1.40 -5.05
C GLN A 89 -13.26 0.92 -6.06
N ARG A 90 -14.42 1.58 -6.12
CA ARG A 90 -15.41 1.37 -7.18
C ARG A 90 -15.47 2.61 -8.04
N LYS A 91 -15.31 2.44 -9.35
CA LYS A 91 -15.60 3.49 -10.33
C LYS A 91 -16.79 3.06 -11.15
N VAL A 92 -17.87 3.82 -11.12
CA VAL A 92 -19.09 3.58 -11.91
C VAL A 92 -19.44 4.86 -12.64
N ASN A 93 -19.53 4.82 -13.97
CA ASN A 93 -19.90 5.99 -14.79
C ASN A 93 -19.10 7.26 -14.43
N GLY A 94 -17.79 7.14 -14.19
CA GLY A 94 -16.91 8.25 -13.82
C GLY A 94 -16.94 8.69 -12.35
N LYS A 95 -17.91 8.22 -11.55
CA LYS A 95 -17.93 8.44 -10.10
C LYS A 95 -17.09 7.40 -9.39
N SER A 96 -16.19 7.85 -8.50
CA SER A 96 -15.28 7.00 -7.73
C SER A 96 -15.71 7.00 -6.26
N GLU A 97 -15.90 5.82 -5.71
CA GLU A 97 -16.23 5.55 -4.30
C GLU A 97 -15.10 4.71 -3.70
N VAL A 98 -14.74 4.96 -2.44
CA VAL A 98 -13.73 4.18 -1.71
C VAL A 98 -14.31 3.69 -0.41
N ASN A 99 -14.25 2.38 -0.18
CA ASN A 99 -14.66 1.75 1.06
C ASN A 99 -13.51 0.95 1.68
N VAL A 100 -13.51 0.84 3.01
CA VAL A 100 -12.55 0.05 3.77
C VAL A 100 -13.29 -1.04 4.53
N TYR A 101 -12.80 -2.27 4.42
CA TYR A 101 -13.33 -3.43 5.13
C TYR A 101 -12.23 -4.05 5.99
N CYS A 102 -12.57 -4.47 7.20
CA CYS A 102 -11.61 -5.02 8.15
C CYS A 102 -11.53 -6.55 8.05
N THR A 103 -12.55 -7.20 7.47
CA THR A 103 -12.59 -8.65 7.31
C THR A 103 -12.83 -9.09 5.87
N ILE A 104 -12.44 -10.33 5.56
CA ILE A 104 -12.77 -10.94 4.26
C ILE A 104 -14.28 -11.09 4.10
N SER A 105 -15.00 -11.44 5.18
CA SER A 105 -16.46 -11.56 5.17
C SER A 105 -17.15 -10.26 4.77
N GLU A 106 -16.72 -9.12 5.32
CA GLU A 106 -17.22 -7.80 4.94
C GLU A 106 -16.90 -7.47 3.46
N LEU A 107 -15.65 -7.70 3.04
CA LEU A 107 -15.23 -7.51 1.65
C LEU A 107 -16.13 -8.30 0.69
N ILE A 108 -16.38 -9.58 0.98
CA ILE A 108 -17.18 -10.44 0.11
C ILE A 108 -18.65 -10.00 0.08
N ARG A 109 -19.25 -9.64 1.23
CA ARG A 109 -20.62 -9.12 1.29
C ARG A 109 -20.80 -7.82 0.52
N ALA A 110 -19.74 -7.02 0.42
CA ALA A 110 -19.77 -5.75 -0.30
C ALA A 110 -19.68 -5.89 -1.83
N LEU A 111 -19.37 -7.07 -2.37
CA LEU A 111 -19.33 -7.31 -3.81
C LEU A 111 -20.73 -7.68 -4.31
N SER A 112 -21.23 -6.92 -5.29
CA SER A 112 -22.62 -7.03 -5.76
C SER A 112 -22.92 -8.23 -6.67
N SER A 113 -21.89 -8.91 -7.20
CA SER A 113 -22.05 -9.97 -8.19
C SER A 113 -21.34 -11.25 -7.76
N GLU A 114 -21.98 -12.40 -7.94
CA GLU A 114 -21.37 -13.71 -7.65
C GLU A 114 -20.07 -13.95 -8.44
N LEU A 115 -20.01 -13.43 -9.68
CA LEU A 115 -18.80 -13.52 -10.50
C LEU A 115 -17.66 -12.70 -9.89
N ASP A 116 -17.95 -11.47 -9.45
CA ASP A 116 -16.97 -10.59 -8.78
C ASP A 116 -16.46 -11.26 -7.50
N VAL A 117 -17.37 -11.86 -6.71
CA VAL A 117 -17.04 -12.65 -5.51
C VAL A 117 -16.12 -13.82 -5.85
N LYS A 118 -16.43 -14.60 -6.88
CA LYS A 118 -15.64 -15.77 -7.28
C LYS A 118 -14.23 -15.35 -7.71
N GLU A 119 -14.10 -14.28 -8.49
CA GLU A 119 -12.81 -13.77 -8.93
C GLU A 119 -11.96 -13.23 -7.78
N VAL A 120 -12.55 -12.47 -6.86
CA VAL A 120 -11.85 -11.94 -5.70
C VAL A 120 -11.44 -13.08 -4.75
N LYS A 121 -12.32 -14.06 -4.50
CA LYS A 121 -11.98 -15.25 -3.69
C LYS A 121 -10.81 -16.03 -4.30
N ARG A 122 -10.78 -16.20 -5.63
CA ARG A 122 -9.66 -16.85 -6.32
C ARG A 122 -8.36 -16.05 -6.14
N ALA A 123 -8.39 -14.74 -6.36
CA ALA A 123 -7.22 -13.88 -6.21
C ALA A 123 -6.69 -13.83 -4.77
N LEU A 124 -7.57 -13.86 -3.76
CA LEU A 124 -7.19 -13.96 -2.35
C LEU A 124 -6.43 -15.27 -2.06
N LYS A 125 -6.92 -16.40 -2.58
CA LYS A 125 -6.27 -17.71 -2.46
C LYS A 125 -4.90 -17.73 -3.14
N ASP A 126 -4.80 -17.24 -4.37
CA ASP A 126 -3.55 -17.19 -5.13
C ASP A 126 -2.48 -16.36 -4.41
N LYS A 127 -2.89 -15.30 -3.72
CA LYS A 127 -2.01 -14.43 -2.91
C LYS A 127 -1.79 -14.93 -1.48
N LYS A 128 -2.27 -16.14 -1.15
CA LYS A 128 -2.19 -16.79 0.17
C LYS A 128 -2.72 -15.90 1.31
N ILE A 129 -3.79 -15.15 1.04
CA ILE A 129 -4.48 -14.33 2.04
C ILE A 129 -5.54 -15.23 2.68
N VAL A 130 -5.28 -15.69 3.91
CA VAL A 130 -6.07 -16.75 4.56
C VAL A 130 -7.22 -16.16 5.37
N TRP A 131 -8.34 -16.89 5.39
CA TRP A 131 -9.46 -16.67 6.30
C TRP A 131 -8.99 -17.03 7.72
N ILE A 132 -8.86 -16.03 8.58
CA ILE A 132 -8.88 -16.29 10.02
C ILE A 132 -10.37 -16.24 10.38
N ASN A 133 -10.95 -17.41 10.61
CA ASN A 133 -12.33 -17.54 11.12
C ASN A 133 -12.39 -17.04 12.55
#